data_AF-A0A9P7GNV0-F1
#
_entry.id   AF-A0A9P7GNV0-F1
#
_cell.length_a   1.000
_cell.length_b   1.000
_cell.length_c   1.000
_cell.angle_alpha   90.00
_cell.angle_beta   90.00
_cell.angle_gamma   90.00
#
_symmetry.space_group_name_H-M   'P 1'
#
loop_
_entity.id
_entity.type
_entity.pdbx_description
1 polymer ?
#
loop_
_entity_poly.entity_id
_entity_poly.type
_entity_poly.pdbx_seq_one_letter_code
_entity_poly.pdbx_strand_id
1 'polypeptide(L)'
;MINVSEFLLEWPRPMQVLNISSQASQRLAKSARIILSGSLTKLALCGTISEIARVVALATLQELTELEIVCRFNTAARRNKEESLIVLAPFINRFKNTLRSLTIYSSASVDHSAFFGVLWLRSLEKLSVRLYLFDKAHLSDPSGLGRLLTVNQSTLINLEFQVTAEGRLAKECPTSLIILQRYIVNNARLARLRSLSIPCFDFPTTLDMIRQASKTLKKICLTRPGAMTPKELNEVAALFKGRTPVSVEFATSDGIFLT
;
A
#
# COMPACT_ATOMS: atom_id res chain seq x y z
N MET A 1 -5.79 -1.58 -34.25
CA MET A 1 -5.01 -1.82 -33.02
C MET A 1 -5.97 -1.73 -31.85
N ILE A 2 -5.96 -2.72 -30.95
CA ILE A 2 -6.81 -2.69 -29.75
C ILE A 2 -6.03 -1.91 -28.68
N ASN A 3 -6.60 -0.81 -28.19
CA ASN A 3 -6.03 -0.01 -27.12
C ASN A 3 -6.55 -0.56 -25.78
N VAL A 4 -5.71 -1.28 -25.06
CA VAL A 4 -6.04 -1.82 -23.72
C VAL A 4 -5.40 -0.90 -22.68
N SER A 5 -6.22 -0.20 -21.90
CA SER A 5 -5.76 0.72 -20.85
C SER A 5 -5.63 0.04 -19.48
N GLU A 6 -6.44 -0.98 -19.21
CA GLU A 6 -6.46 -1.72 -17.95
C GLU A 6 -6.37 -3.23 -18.18
N PHE A 7 -5.56 -3.91 -17.36
CA PHE A 7 -5.42 -5.35 -17.40
C PHE A 7 -5.33 -5.92 -15.98
N LEU A 8 -6.23 -6.85 -15.65
CA LEU A 8 -6.27 -7.57 -14.38
C LEU A 8 -5.87 -9.02 -14.61
N LEU A 9 -4.86 -9.48 -13.87
CA LEU A 9 -4.44 -10.87 -13.86
C LEU A 9 -4.68 -11.49 -12.49
N GLU A 10 -5.67 -12.38 -12.42
CA GLU A 10 -5.97 -13.17 -11.23
C GLU A 10 -5.64 -14.64 -11.45
N TRP A 11 -4.92 -15.23 -10.50
CA TRP A 11 -4.77 -16.69 -10.44
C TRP A 11 -5.94 -17.28 -9.64
N PRO A 12 -6.57 -18.38 -10.12
CA PRO A 12 -7.61 -19.07 -9.38
C PRO A 12 -7.09 -19.53 -8.02
N ARG A 13 -7.97 -19.56 -7.01
CA ARG A 13 -7.65 -20.05 -5.66
C ARG A 13 -7.04 -21.46 -5.74
N PRO A 14 -6.22 -21.89 -4.77
CA PRO A 14 -5.75 -23.26 -4.70
C PRO A 14 -6.90 -24.19 -4.26
N MET A 15 -7.88 -24.41 -5.13
CA MET A 15 -8.76 -25.58 -5.07
C MET A 15 -8.24 -26.58 -6.08
N GLN A 16 -7.55 -27.59 -5.55
CA GLN A 16 -6.89 -28.67 -6.29
C GLN A 16 -5.77 -28.17 -7.20
N VAL A 17 -4.70 -28.94 -7.26
CA VAL A 17 -3.52 -28.67 -8.06
C VAL A 17 -3.93 -28.76 -9.53
N LEU A 18 -4.52 -27.70 -10.08
CA LEU A 18 -4.38 -27.42 -11.50
C LEU A 18 -2.90 -27.13 -11.67
N ASN A 19 -2.19 -28.15 -12.14
CA ASN A 19 -0.84 -28.07 -12.62
C ASN A 19 -0.86 -27.09 -13.81
N ILE A 20 -0.87 -25.78 -13.52
CA ILE A 20 -0.72 -24.73 -14.52
C ILE A 20 0.70 -24.92 -15.01
N SER A 21 0.84 -25.75 -16.05
CA SER A 21 2.12 -26.03 -16.67
C SER A 21 2.80 -24.71 -17.02
N SER A 22 4.13 -24.70 -17.00
CA SER A 22 4.93 -23.54 -17.43
C SER A 22 4.46 -22.98 -18.78
N GLN A 23 3.89 -23.82 -19.65
CA GLN A 23 3.31 -23.43 -20.93
C GLN A 23 2.05 -22.55 -20.81
N ALA A 24 1.13 -22.78 -19.88
CA ALA A 24 -0.07 -21.96 -19.75
C ALA A 24 0.27 -20.55 -19.24
N SER A 25 1.15 -20.45 -18.24
CA SER A 25 1.69 -19.17 -17.79
C SER A 25 2.53 -18.47 -18.87
N GLN A 26 3.31 -19.22 -19.66
CA GLN A 26 4.05 -18.66 -20.79
C GLN A 26 3.13 -18.19 -21.92
N ARG A 27 2.04 -18.90 -22.22
CA ARG A 27 1.04 -18.47 -23.21
C ARG A 27 0.33 -17.20 -22.74
N LEU A 28 -0.09 -17.15 -21.46
CA LEU A 28 -0.63 -15.93 -20.85
C LEU A 28 0.38 -14.78 -20.91
N ALA A 29 1.64 -15.01 -20.54
CA ALA A 29 2.68 -13.99 -20.59
C ALA A 29 3.01 -13.54 -22.02
N LYS A 30 2.96 -14.45 -23.01
CA LYS A 30 3.20 -14.13 -24.43
C LYS A 30 2.03 -13.36 -25.03
N SER A 31 0.79 -13.76 -24.72
CA SER A 31 -0.42 -13.02 -25.13
C SER A 31 -0.49 -11.66 -24.45
N ALA A 32 -0.18 -11.59 -23.15
CA ALA A 32 -0.04 -10.34 -22.42
C ALA A 32 1.06 -9.47 -23.06
N ARG A 33 2.22 -10.03 -23.41
CA ARG A 33 3.29 -9.25 -24.06
C ARG A 33 2.87 -8.64 -25.39
N ILE A 34 2.04 -9.33 -26.18
CA ILE A 34 1.52 -8.82 -27.46
C ILE A 34 0.42 -7.76 -27.25
N ILE A 35 -0.41 -7.93 -26.22
CA ILE A 35 -1.54 -7.03 -25.92
C ILE A 35 -1.07 -5.78 -25.15
N LEU A 36 -0.05 -5.92 -24.30
CA LEU A 36 0.40 -4.89 -23.36
C LEU A 36 1.52 -3.98 -23.91
N SER A 37 1.98 -4.18 -25.15
CA SER A 37 3.20 -3.54 -25.66
C SER A 37 3.07 -2.06 -26.08
N GLY A 38 1.90 -1.43 -25.99
CA GLY A 38 1.73 -0.07 -26.53
C GLY A 38 0.96 0.95 -25.69
N SER A 39 0.12 0.55 -24.74
CA SER A 39 -0.82 1.51 -24.13
C SER A 39 -1.27 1.17 -22.71
N LEU A 40 -0.72 0.12 -22.10
CA LEU A 40 -1.18 -0.29 -20.78
C LEU A 40 -0.68 0.71 -19.73
N THR A 41 -1.63 1.48 -19.19
CA THR A 41 -1.37 2.45 -18.13
C THR A 41 -1.66 1.89 -16.75
N LYS A 42 -2.53 0.86 -16.64
CA LYS A 42 -2.87 0.22 -15.37
C LYS A 42 -2.69 -1.29 -15.39
N LEU A 43 -1.95 -1.81 -14.42
CA LEU A 43 -1.71 -3.24 -14.23
C LEU A 43 -2.07 -3.66 -12.80
N ALA A 44 -2.93 -4.67 -12.67
CA ALA A 44 -3.25 -5.31 -11.41
C ALA A 44 -2.80 -6.79 -11.42
N LEU A 45 -1.97 -7.17 -10.44
CA LEU A 45 -1.38 -8.50 -10.30
C LEU A 45 -1.81 -9.11 -8.97
N CYS A 46 -2.47 -10.26 -9.01
CA CYS A 46 -3.03 -10.89 -7.81
C CYS A 46 -2.64 -12.37 -7.71
N GLY A 47 -1.69 -12.71 -6.82
CA GLY A 47 -1.14 -14.07 -6.71
C GLY A 47 -0.09 -14.21 -5.61
N THR A 48 0.71 -15.26 -5.67
CA THR A 48 1.94 -15.40 -4.86
C THR A 48 3.06 -14.52 -5.42
N ILE A 49 4.06 -14.19 -4.61
CA ILE A 49 5.19 -13.35 -5.04
C ILE A 49 5.93 -14.01 -6.21
N SER A 50 6.16 -15.33 -6.17
CA SER A 50 6.77 -16.10 -7.27
C SER A 50 5.96 -16.10 -8.56
N GLU A 51 4.63 -16.13 -8.51
CA GLU A 51 3.79 -16.02 -9.71
C GLU A 51 3.89 -14.63 -10.32
N ILE A 52 3.79 -13.60 -9.48
CA ILE A 52 3.90 -12.20 -9.88
C ILE A 52 5.29 -11.95 -10.48
N ALA A 53 6.36 -12.41 -9.81
CA ALA A 53 7.75 -12.31 -10.25
C ALA A 53 7.96 -12.91 -11.66
N ARG A 54 7.37 -14.07 -11.94
CA ARG A 54 7.43 -14.72 -13.26
C ARG A 54 6.76 -13.88 -14.35
N VAL A 55 5.64 -13.24 -14.05
CA VAL A 55 4.93 -12.38 -15.02
C VAL A 55 5.71 -11.09 -15.27
N VAL A 56 6.17 -10.41 -14.22
CA VAL A 56 6.91 -9.15 -14.38
C VAL A 56 8.26 -9.34 -15.09
N ALA A 57 8.90 -10.50 -14.94
CA ALA A 57 10.14 -10.83 -15.66
C ALA A 57 9.95 -10.88 -17.19
N LEU A 58 8.73 -11.12 -17.66
CA LEU A 58 8.39 -11.21 -19.08
C LEU A 58 7.75 -9.92 -19.61
N ALA A 59 7.40 -8.99 -18.73
CA ALA A 59 6.67 -7.78 -19.07
C ALA A 59 7.57 -6.67 -19.66
N THR A 60 7.20 -6.21 -20.85
CA THR A 60 7.84 -5.08 -21.55
C THR A 60 6.89 -3.90 -21.63
N LEU A 61 6.55 -3.31 -20.48
CA LEU A 61 5.73 -2.09 -20.38
C LEU A 61 6.63 -0.85 -20.40
N GLN A 62 6.14 0.23 -21.01
CA GLN A 62 6.86 1.51 -21.10
C GLN A 62 6.18 2.63 -20.29
N GLU A 63 4.85 2.69 -20.30
CA GLU A 63 4.10 3.85 -19.80
C GLU A 63 3.15 3.50 -18.63
N LEU A 64 3.55 2.57 -17.76
CA LEU A 64 2.72 2.19 -16.63
C LEU A 64 2.58 3.37 -15.65
N THR A 65 1.34 3.77 -15.38
CA THR A 65 0.99 4.85 -14.45
C THR A 65 0.33 4.35 -13.17
N GLU A 66 -0.31 3.18 -13.20
CA GLU A 66 -0.97 2.56 -12.06
C GLU A 66 -0.57 1.10 -11.91
N LEU A 67 -0.13 0.72 -10.72
CA LEU A 67 0.27 -0.64 -10.39
C LEU A 67 -0.41 -1.07 -9.09
N GLU A 68 -1.11 -2.19 -9.16
CA GLU A 68 -1.70 -2.87 -8.01
C GLU A 68 -1.09 -4.26 -7.88
N ILE A 69 -0.60 -4.57 -6.67
CA ILE A 69 0.01 -5.84 -6.32
C ILE A 69 -0.74 -6.40 -5.12
N VAL A 70 -1.39 -7.54 -5.30
CA VAL A 70 -2.10 -8.28 -4.27
C VAL A 70 -1.40 -9.60 -4.02
N CYS A 71 -0.53 -9.63 -3.00
CA CYS A 71 0.23 -10.79 -2.57
C CYS A 71 -0.56 -11.62 -1.56
N ARG A 72 -0.89 -12.84 -1.95
CA ARG A 72 -1.63 -13.80 -1.13
C ARG A 72 -0.67 -14.68 -0.33
N PHE A 73 -0.96 -14.89 0.95
CA PHE A 73 -0.27 -15.88 1.78
C PHE A 73 -0.52 -17.29 1.25
N ASN A 74 0.54 -18.04 0.99
CA ASN A 74 0.42 -19.47 0.71
C ASN A 74 0.59 -20.25 2.02
N THR A 75 -0.53 -20.70 2.61
CA THR A 75 -0.53 -21.47 3.86
C THR A 75 0.24 -22.79 3.74
N ALA A 76 0.32 -23.38 2.55
CA ALA A 76 1.09 -24.60 2.30
C ALA A 76 2.61 -24.37 2.24
N ALA A 77 3.04 -23.12 2.03
CA ALA A 77 4.46 -22.76 1.88
C ALA A 77 5.19 -22.47 3.19
N ARG A 78 4.56 -22.68 4.37
CA ARG A 78 5.18 -22.47 5.71
C ARG A 78 6.53 -23.17 5.92
N ARG A 79 6.94 -24.08 5.03
CA ARG A 79 8.23 -24.80 5.09
C ARG A 79 9.28 -24.30 4.10
N ASN A 80 8.93 -23.44 3.15
CA ASN A 80 9.84 -22.92 2.12
C ASN A 80 10.18 -21.46 2.39
N LYS A 81 11.38 -21.04 1.97
CA LYS A 81 11.91 -19.67 2.13
C LYS A 81 10.82 -18.65 1.82
N GLU A 82 10.52 -17.85 2.83
CA GLU A 82 9.61 -16.71 2.74
C GLU A 82 10.00 -15.79 1.57
N GLU A 83 9.11 -15.63 0.61
CA GLU A 83 9.32 -14.78 -0.55
C GLU A 83 9.09 -13.33 -0.17
N SER A 84 10.02 -12.45 -0.52
CA SER A 84 9.95 -11.02 -0.20
C SER A 84 9.59 -10.20 -1.43
N LEU A 85 8.79 -9.14 -1.24
CA LEU A 85 8.43 -8.16 -2.27
C LEU A 85 9.65 -7.52 -2.94
N ILE A 86 10.84 -7.58 -2.31
CA ILE A 86 12.07 -7.00 -2.86
C ILE A 86 12.41 -7.49 -4.27
N VAL A 87 12.01 -8.72 -4.63
CA VAL A 87 12.20 -9.26 -5.97
C VAL A 87 11.43 -8.46 -7.04
N LEU A 88 10.36 -7.77 -6.66
CA LEU A 88 9.54 -6.94 -7.55
C LEU A 88 10.07 -5.51 -7.67
N ALA A 89 10.95 -5.06 -6.77
CA ALA A 89 11.45 -3.69 -6.77
C ALA A 89 12.13 -3.26 -8.09
N PRO A 90 12.97 -4.09 -8.75
CA PRO A 90 13.56 -3.72 -10.04
C PRO A 90 12.49 -3.43 -11.10
N PHE A 91 11.41 -4.21 -11.14
CA PHE A 91 10.31 -3.98 -12.08
C PHE A 91 9.57 -2.68 -11.78
N ILE A 92 9.23 -2.42 -10.51
CA ILE A 92 8.52 -1.20 -10.08
C ILE A 92 9.36 0.05 -10.38
N ASN A 93 10.66 0.01 -10.06
CA ASN A 93 11.57 1.14 -10.25
C ASN A 93 11.84 1.51 -11.72
N ARG A 94 11.53 0.62 -12.68
CA ARG A 94 11.54 0.99 -14.11
C ARG A 94 10.54 2.12 -14.41
N PHE A 95 9.46 2.21 -13.65
CA PHE A 95 8.40 3.21 -13.81
C PHE A 95 8.56 4.39 -12.85
N LYS A 96 9.77 4.61 -12.30
CA LYS A 96 10.04 5.69 -11.33
C LYS A 96 9.56 7.08 -11.72
N ASN A 97 9.48 7.36 -13.01
CA ASN A 97 9.07 8.66 -13.56
C ASN A 97 7.62 8.68 -14.07
N THR A 98 6.98 7.52 -14.25
CA THR A 98 5.64 7.41 -14.86
C THR A 98 4.59 6.92 -13.86
N LEU A 99 4.98 6.11 -12.88
CA LEU A 99 4.07 5.51 -11.91
C LEU A 99 3.52 6.58 -10.95
N ARG A 100 2.20 6.82 -11.05
CA ARG A 100 1.44 7.77 -10.23
C ARG A 100 0.66 7.09 -9.13
N SER A 101 0.25 5.83 -9.31
CA SER A 101 -0.48 5.07 -8.30
C SER A 101 0.21 3.74 -8.03
N LEU A 102 0.52 3.48 -6.77
CA LEU A 102 1.02 2.19 -6.29
C LEU A 102 0.13 1.69 -5.15
N THR A 103 -0.48 0.53 -5.38
CA THR A 103 -1.25 -0.21 -4.38
C THR A 103 -0.55 -1.53 -4.08
N ILE A 104 -0.27 -1.79 -2.81
CA ILE A 104 0.33 -3.03 -2.32
C ILE A 104 -0.59 -3.59 -1.24
N TYR A 105 -1.15 -4.76 -1.50
CA TYR A 105 -1.79 -5.59 -0.50
C TYR A 105 -0.90 -6.81 -0.27
N SER A 106 -0.47 -7.02 0.97
CA SER A 106 0.36 -8.17 1.32
C SER A 106 -0.15 -8.85 2.56
N SER A 107 -0.35 -10.15 2.43
CA SER A 107 -0.53 -11.09 3.55
C SER A 107 0.69 -11.98 3.75
N ALA A 108 1.87 -11.58 3.24
CA ALA A 108 3.09 -12.32 3.50
C ALA A 108 3.56 -12.10 4.95
N SER A 109 4.05 -13.14 5.62
CA SER A 109 4.62 -13.08 6.98
C SER A 109 6.02 -12.46 7.05
N VAL A 110 6.43 -11.71 6.03
CA VAL A 110 7.82 -11.32 5.80
C VAL A 110 8.01 -9.85 6.08
N ASP A 111 9.18 -9.48 6.59
CA ASP A 111 9.58 -8.08 6.69
C ASP A 111 9.67 -7.42 5.30
N HIS A 112 8.88 -6.36 5.11
CA HIS A 112 8.84 -5.56 3.89
C HIS A 112 9.70 -4.30 3.96
N SER A 113 10.39 -4.03 5.07
CA SER A 113 11.28 -2.89 5.24
C SER A 113 12.31 -2.75 4.13
N ALA A 114 12.98 -3.85 3.77
CA ALA A 114 13.98 -3.86 2.70
C ALA A 114 13.38 -3.48 1.33
N PHE A 115 12.16 -3.93 1.05
CA PHE A 115 11.44 -3.58 -0.17
C PHE A 115 11.19 -2.08 -0.27
N PHE A 116 10.62 -1.46 0.78
CA PHE A 116 10.41 0.00 0.79
C PHE A 116 11.73 0.78 0.76
N GLY A 117 12.80 0.23 1.35
CA GLY A 117 14.13 0.83 1.36
C GLY A 117 14.76 1.02 -0.02
N VAL A 118 14.37 0.20 -1.01
CA VAL A 118 14.91 0.23 -2.37
C VAL A 118 13.96 0.87 -3.39
N LEU A 119 12.74 1.21 -3.01
CA LEU A 119 11.80 1.87 -3.91
C LEU A 119 12.19 3.33 -4.16
N TRP A 120 12.17 3.72 -5.42
CA TRP A 120 12.44 5.08 -5.84
C TRP A 120 11.41 5.48 -6.89
N LEU A 121 10.34 6.15 -6.46
CA LEU A 121 9.28 6.66 -7.33
C LEU A 121 9.22 8.17 -7.12
N ARG A 122 9.30 8.98 -8.19
CA ARG A 122 9.34 10.46 -8.11
C ARG A 122 8.03 11.12 -8.55
N SER A 123 7.18 10.38 -9.25
CA SER A 123 5.91 10.87 -9.78
C SER A 123 4.72 10.33 -9.00
N LEU A 124 4.94 9.77 -7.81
CA LEU A 124 3.90 9.07 -7.07
C LEU A 124 2.90 10.08 -6.48
N GLU A 125 1.63 9.91 -6.83
CA GLU A 125 0.51 10.71 -6.34
C GLU A 125 -0.35 9.93 -5.36
N LYS A 126 -0.43 8.61 -5.51
CA LYS A 126 -1.21 7.72 -4.66
C LYS A 126 -0.33 6.57 -4.18
N LEU A 127 -0.25 6.41 -2.87
CA LEU A 127 0.34 5.24 -2.24
C LEU A 127 -0.71 4.58 -1.35
N SER A 128 -1.03 3.32 -1.65
CA SER A 128 -1.87 2.48 -0.80
C SER A 128 -1.07 1.25 -0.38
N VAL A 129 -0.90 1.06 0.92
CA VAL A 129 -0.18 -0.07 1.50
C VAL A 129 -1.08 -0.71 2.54
N ARG A 130 -1.49 -1.94 2.29
CA ARG A 130 -2.32 -2.75 3.16
C ARG A 130 -1.53 -3.99 3.56
N LEU A 131 -1.12 -4.03 4.82
CA LEU A 131 -0.33 -5.14 5.36
C LEU A 131 -1.15 -5.93 6.35
N TYR A 132 -1.08 -7.25 6.23
CA TYR A 132 -1.67 -8.15 7.20
C TYR A 132 -0.56 -8.73 8.08
N LEU A 133 -0.58 -8.41 9.37
CA LEU A 133 0.45 -8.77 10.33
C LEU A 133 0.17 -10.13 10.97
N PHE A 134 1.07 -11.08 10.69
CA PHE A 134 1.15 -12.35 11.41
C PHE A 134 2.15 -12.31 12.58
N ASP A 135 3.05 -11.33 12.60
CA ASP A 135 4.07 -11.14 13.65
C ASP A 135 4.47 -9.65 13.81
N LYS A 136 5.38 -9.38 14.74
CA LYS A 136 5.86 -8.03 15.09
C LYS A 136 6.92 -7.46 14.12
N ALA A 137 7.45 -8.26 13.20
CA ALA A 137 8.63 -7.96 12.39
C ALA A 137 8.33 -7.50 10.95
N HIS A 138 7.08 -7.39 10.51
CA HIS A 138 6.74 -7.12 9.09
C HIS A 138 7.21 -5.75 8.55
N LEU A 139 7.55 -4.79 9.43
CA LEU A 139 8.14 -3.50 9.11
C LEU A 139 9.15 -3.11 10.20
N SER A 140 10.18 -3.93 10.39
CA SER A 140 11.12 -3.73 11.50
C SER A 140 11.89 -2.39 11.41
N ASP A 141 12.18 -1.94 10.18
CA ASP A 141 12.76 -0.62 9.87
C ASP A 141 11.80 0.21 8.99
N PRO A 142 11.12 1.23 9.54
CA PRO A 142 10.23 2.08 8.77
C PRO A 142 10.94 3.14 7.91
N SER A 143 12.27 3.27 8.01
CA SER A 143 13.02 4.34 7.35
C SER A 143 12.86 4.35 5.83
N GLY A 144 12.75 3.17 5.21
CA GLY A 144 12.54 3.04 3.76
C GLY A 144 11.23 3.67 3.29
N LEU A 145 10.13 3.34 3.97
CA LEU A 145 8.81 3.92 3.66
C LEU A 145 8.80 5.43 3.96
N GLY A 146 9.43 5.84 5.06
CA GLY A 146 9.63 7.23 5.39
C GLY A 146 10.36 8.02 4.27
N ARG A 147 11.48 7.49 3.75
CA ARG A 147 12.19 8.09 2.62
C ARG A 147 11.33 8.17 1.36
N LEU A 148 10.56 7.12 1.06
CA LEU A 148 9.65 7.12 -0.09
C LEU A 148 8.63 8.26 0.01
N LEU A 149 8.06 8.50 1.20
CA LEU A 149 7.13 9.60 1.44
C LEU A 149 7.81 10.97 1.34
N THR A 150 9.01 11.13 1.88
CA THR A 150 9.78 12.39 1.76
C THR A 150 10.11 12.71 0.30
N VAL A 151 10.53 11.71 -0.50
CA VAL A 151 10.83 11.90 -1.94
C VAL A 151 9.58 12.37 -2.71
N ASN A 152 8.39 11.90 -2.32
CA ASN A 152 7.13 12.23 -2.99
C ASN A 152 6.33 13.33 -2.27
N GLN A 153 6.92 14.07 -1.34
CA GLN A 153 6.16 15.01 -0.50
C GLN A 153 5.44 16.13 -1.30
N SER A 154 5.96 16.47 -2.48
CA SER A 154 5.40 17.47 -3.39
C SER A 154 4.46 16.91 -4.46
N THR A 155 4.32 15.59 -4.55
CA THR A 155 3.47 14.92 -5.55
C THR A 155 2.34 14.14 -4.90
N LEU A 156 2.55 13.62 -3.69
CA LEU A 156 1.60 12.74 -3.01
C LEU A 156 0.30 13.48 -2.66
N ILE A 157 -0.80 12.94 -3.17
CA ILE A 157 -2.19 13.43 -3.01
C ILE A 157 -2.97 12.49 -2.09
N ASN A 158 -2.78 11.17 -2.25
CA ASN A 158 -3.48 10.17 -1.46
C ASN A 158 -2.45 9.26 -0.77
N LEU A 159 -2.59 9.14 0.55
CA LEU A 159 -1.86 8.19 1.35
C LEU A 159 -2.85 7.29 2.07
N GLU A 160 -2.78 6.00 1.78
CA GLU A 160 -3.46 4.96 2.51
C GLU A 160 -2.44 3.98 3.06
N PHE A 161 -2.46 3.82 4.37
CA PHE A 161 -1.66 2.85 5.07
C PHE A 161 -2.60 2.12 6.03
N GLN A 162 -2.87 0.85 5.77
CA GLN A 162 -3.73 0.04 6.62
C GLN A 162 -2.95 -1.17 7.09
N VAL A 163 -3.18 -1.50 8.35
CA VAL A 163 -2.57 -2.64 8.98
C VAL A 163 -3.68 -3.44 9.65
N THR A 164 -3.84 -4.68 9.21
CA THR A 164 -4.75 -5.63 9.83
C THR A 164 -3.91 -6.60 10.64
N ALA A 165 -4.21 -6.73 11.93
CA ALA A 165 -3.58 -7.72 12.79
C ALA A 165 -4.66 -8.66 13.32
N GLU A 166 -4.35 -9.96 13.44
CA GLU A 166 -5.27 -10.94 14.02
C GLU A 166 -4.78 -11.48 15.36
N GLY A 167 -5.72 -12.04 16.13
CA GLY A 167 -5.44 -12.71 17.39
C GLY A 167 -4.81 -11.79 18.44
N ARG A 168 -3.69 -12.22 19.03
CA ARG A 168 -3.01 -11.46 20.09
C ARG A 168 -2.40 -10.14 19.58
N LEU A 169 -1.99 -10.10 18.32
CA LEU A 169 -1.40 -8.90 17.71
C LEU A 169 -2.43 -7.80 17.48
N ALA A 170 -3.72 -8.13 17.36
CA ALA A 170 -4.79 -7.13 17.26
C ALA A 170 -4.88 -6.21 18.48
N LYS A 171 -4.41 -6.69 19.65
CA LYS A 171 -4.45 -5.95 20.92
C LYS A 171 -3.17 -5.16 21.21
N GLU A 172 -2.08 -5.48 20.54
CA GLU A 172 -0.78 -4.86 20.77
C GLU A 172 -0.45 -3.91 19.63
N CYS A 173 -0.15 -2.65 19.95
CA CYS A 173 0.38 -1.73 18.96
C CYS A 173 1.82 -2.12 18.61
N PRO A 174 2.15 -2.42 17.34
CA PRO A 174 3.53 -2.67 16.95
C PRO A 174 4.33 -1.36 17.08
N THR A 175 5.37 -1.36 17.92
CA THR A 175 6.24 -0.19 18.15
C THR A 175 6.79 0.40 16.86
N SER A 176 7.08 -0.44 15.87
CA SER A 176 7.52 -0.02 14.53
C SER A 176 6.53 0.91 13.82
N LEU A 177 5.23 0.74 14.02
CA LEU A 177 4.21 1.59 13.40
C LEU A 177 4.13 2.96 14.08
N ILE A 178 4.33 3.03 15.39
CA ILE A 178 4.48 4.31 16.11
C ILE A 178 5.74 5.04 15.61
N ILE A 179 6.86 4.32 15.46
CA ILE A 179 8.10 4.88 14.92
C ILE A 179 7.88 5.40 13.51
N LEU A 180 7.17 4.66 12.65
CA LEU A 180 6.81 5.10 11.30
C LEU A 180 5.99 6.39 11.34
N GLN A 181 4.92 6.46 12.14
CA GLN A 181 4.09 7.67 12.26
C GLN A 181 4.92 8.88 12.68
N ARG A 182 5.76 8.74 13.70
CA ARG A 182 6.67 9.81 14.17
C ARG A 182 7.66 10.20 13.08
N TYR A 183 8.21 9.23 12.36
CA TYR A 183 9.11 9.51 11.26
C TYR A 183 8.41 10.34 10.17
N ILE A 184 7.18 9.96 9.79
CA ILE A 184 6.40 10.68 8.78
C ILE A 184 6.17 12.13 9.21
N VAL A 185 5.70 12.34 10.45
CA VAL A 185 5.46 13.69 11.01
C VAL A 185 6.73 14.54 11.01
N ASN A 186 7.88 13.95 11.34
CA ASN A 186 9.12 14.69 11.47
C ASN A 186 9.82 14.97 10.13
N ASN A 187 9.64 14.11 9.12
CA ASN A 187 10.47 14.12 7.91
C ASN A 187 9.70 14.35 6.60
N ALA A 188 8.38 14.18 6.57
CA ALA A 188 7.59 14.27 5.33
C ALA A 188 6.60 15.43 5.41
N ARG A 189 6.86 16.51 4.64
CA ARG A 189 5.92 17.64 4.52
C ARG A 189 4.94 17.39 3.38
N LEU A 190 3.89 16.63 3.64
CA LEU A 190 2.89 16.21 2.65
C LEU A 190 1.93 17.37 2.26
N ALA A 191 2.48 18.43 1.68
CA ALA A 191 1.80 19.72 1.47
C ALA A 191 0.65 19.69 0.46
N ARG A 192 0.53 18.61 -0.32
CA ARG A 192 -0.55 18.42 -1.33
C ARG A 192 -1.53 17.31 -0.95
N LEU A 193 -1.38 16.72 0.23
CA LEU A 193 -2.19 15.59 0.65
C LEU A 193 -3.66 15.99 0.77
N ARG A 194 -4.53 15.27 0.06
CA ARG A 194 -5.98 15.47 0.05
C ARG A 194 -6.72 14.32 0.73
N SER A 195 -6.18 13.11 0.67
CA SER A 195 -6.74 11.94 1.34
C SER A 195 -5.69 11.28 2.22
N LEU A 196 -6.05 11.06 3.47
CA LEU A 196 -5.22 10.38 4.45
C LEU A 196 -6.04 9.23 5.07
N SER A 197 -5.59 8.00 4.89
CA SER A 197 -6.09 6.83 5.62
C SER A 197 -4.93 6.17 6.34
N ILE A 198 -4.93 6.18 7.68
CA ILE A 198 -3.85 5.62 8.48
C ILE A 198 -4.39 4.97 9.76
N PRO A 199 -3.68 4.01 10.34
CA PRO A 199 -3.91 3.65 11.72
C PRO A 199 -3.59 4.84 12.63
N CYS A 200 -4.29 4.97 13.75
CA CYS A 200 -4.14 6.00 14.77
C CYS A 200 -3.74 5.33 16.09
N PHE A 201 -2.49 4.91 16.18
CA PHE A 201 -1.93 4.30 17.39
C PHE A 201 -1.42 5.32 18.41
N ASP A 202 -0.80 6.40 17.92
CA ASP A 202 -0.35 7.55 18.71
C ASP A 202 -1.16 8.77 18.29
N PHE A 203 -2.22 9.10 19.04
CA PHE A 203 -3.15 10.16 18.68
C PHE A 203 -2.47 11.54 18.57
N PRO A 204 -1.64 11.99 19.54
CA PRO A 204 -0.89 13.24 19.39
C PRO A 204 -0.09 13.33 18.09
N THR A 205 0.69 12.30 17.77
CA THR A 205 1.48 12.23 16.52
C THR A 205 0.57 12.25 15.29
N THR A 206 -0.54 11.50 15.33
CA THR A 206 -1.53 11.48 14.24
C THR A 206 -2.15 12.86 14.02
N LEU A 207 -2.50 13.56 15.10
CA LEU A 207 -3.07 14.90 15.07
C LEU A 207 -2.09 15.91 14.47
N ASP A 208 -0.80 15.81 14.81
CA ASP A 208 0.26 16.65 14.22
C ASP A 208 0.36 16.44 12.70
N MET A 209 0.27 15.19 12.24
CA MET A 209 0.27 14.88 10.81
C MET A 209 -0.93 15.50 10.10
N ILE A 210 -2.12 15.37 10.68
CA ILE A 210 -3.35 15.99 10.15
C ILE A 210 -3.19 17.51 10.13
N ARG A 211 -2.62 18.11 11.18
CA ARG A 211 -2.40 19.56 11.27
C ARG A 211 -1.50 20.06 10.14
N GLN A 212 -0.42 19.35 9.82
CA GLN A 212 0.50 19.69 8.74
C GLN A 212 -0.19 19.74 7.36
N ALA A 213 -1.11 18.80 7.11
CA ALA A 213 -1.86 18.73 5.85
C ALA A 213 -3.27 19.35 5.92
N SER A 214 -3.63 20.01 7.02
CA SER A 214 -5.00 20.46 7.30
C SER A 214 -5.56 21.43 6.26
N LYS A 215 -4.70 22.16 5.54
CA LYS A 215 -5.12 23.11 4.50
C LYS A 215 -5.56 22.43 3.21
N THR A 216 -5.07 21.22 2.95
CA THR A 216 -5.30 20.50 1.69
C THR A 216 -6.15 19.25 1.87
N LEU A 217 -6.21 18.68 3.07
CA LEU A 217 -7.01 17.50 3.37
C LEU A 217 -8.50 17.73 3.09
N LYS A 218 -9.11 16.73 2.46
CA LYS A 218 -10.53 16.63 2.11
C LYS A 218 -11.16 15.34 2.63
N LYS A 219 -10.36 14.29 2.81
CA LYS A 219 -10.78 13.01 3.38
C LYS A 219 -9.77 12.54 4.42
N ILE A 220 -10.28 12.15 5.58
CA ILE A 220 -9.53 11.54 6.66
C ILE A 220 -10.22 10.23 7.03
N CYS A 221 -9.45 9.15 7.10
CA CYS A 221 -9.90 7.86 7.60
C CYS A 221 -8.90 7.39 8.67
N LEU A 222 -9.33 7.36 9.92
CA LEU A 222 -8.48 6.92 11.02
C LEU A 222 -8.96 5.56 11.50
N THR A 223 -8.06 4.58 11.51
CA THR A 223 -8.34 3.24 12.00
C THR A 223 -7.64 3.04 13.34
N ARG A 224 -8.30 2.52 14.37
CA ARG A 224 -7.59 2.21 15.62
C ARG A 224 -8.24 1.07 16.40
N PRO A 225 -7.48 0.37 17.26
CA PRO A 225 -8.06 -0.50 18.27
C PRO A 225 -8.93 0.33 19.23
N GLY A 226 -10.25 0.12 19.21
CA GLY A 226 -11.21 0.81 20.07
C GLY A 226 -11.78 2.14 19.53
N ALA A 227 -12.85 2.61 20.16
CA ALA A 227 -13.53 3.85 19.76
C ALA A 227 -12.73 5.10 20.13
N MET A 228 -12.74 6.14 19.30
CA MET A 228 -12.21 7.46 19.67
C MET A 228 -13.06 8.12 20.75
N THR A 229 -12.41 8.81 21.67
CA THR A 229 -13.08 9.60 22.69
C THR A 229 -13.70 10.85 22.08
N PRO A 230 -14.80 11.38 22.64
CA PRO A 230 -15.37 12.65 22.18
C PRO A 230 -14.38 13.81 22.17
N LYS A 231 -13.41 13.82 23.09
CA LYS A 231 -12.34 14.82 23.14
C LYS A 231 -11.43 14.74 21.91
N GLU A 232 -10.96 13.54 21.56
CA GLU A 232 -10.14 13.31 20.35
C GLU A 232 -10.89 13.73 19.08
N LEU A 233 -12.18 13.38 18.97
CA LEU A 233 -13.04 13.78 17.85
C LEU A 233 -13.14 15.31 17.73
N ASN A 234 -13.36 15.99 18.86
CA ASN A 234 -13.41 17.46 18.92
C ASN A 234 -12.08 18.10 18.54
N GLU A 235 -10.94 17.52 18.93
CA GLU A 235 -9.61 18.00 18.55
C GLU A 235 -9.38 17.89 17.04
N VAL A 236 -9.77 16.78 16.42
CA VAL A 236 -9.72 16.61 14.95
C VAL A 236 -10.65 17.62 14.26
N ALA A 237 -11.90 17.73 14.72
CA ALA A 237 -12.87 18.67 14.16
C ALA A 237 -12.42 20.14 14.26
N ALA A 238 -11.78 20.51 15.38
CA ALA A 238 -11.26 21.85 15.60
C ALA A 238 -10.20 22.26 14.55
N LEU A 239 -9.44 21.32 13.99
CA LEU A 239 -8.47 21.61 12.91
C LEU A 239 -9.13 22.11 11.62
N PHE A 240 -10.42 21.82 11.42
CA PHE A 240 -11.17 22.13 10.20
C PHE A 240 -12.26 23.19 10.39
N LYS A 241 -12.38 23.77 11.60
CA LYS A 241 -13.35 24.83 11.88
C LYS A 241 -13.17 26.01 10.92
N GLY A 242 -14.26 26.40 10.25
CA GLY A 242 -14.26 27.51 9.27
C GLY A 242 -13.68 27.18 7.89
N ARG A 243 -13.53 25.89 7.54
CA ARG A 243 -13.04 25.44 6.24
C ARG A 243 -14.10 24.66 5.47
N THR A 244 -13.80 24.33 4.20
CA THR A 244 -14.61 23.42 3.39
C THR A 244 -14.82 22.09 4.12
N PRO A 245 -16.00 21.44 3.95
CA PRO A 245 -16.28 20.16 4.57
C PRO A 245 -15.17 19.14 4.31
N VAL A 246 -14.76 18.43 5.37
CA VAL A 246 -13.84 17.30 5.31
C VAL A 246 -14.62 16.07 5.72
N SER A 247 -14.58 15.02 4.90
CA SER A 247 -15.15 13.73 5.27
C SER A 247 -14.22 13.06 6.27
N VAL A 248 -14.73 12.77 7.46
CA VAL A 248 -13.98 12.10 8.51
C VAL A 248 -14.63 10.76 8.82
N GLU A 249 -13.90 9.69 8.52
CA GLU A 249 -14.33 8.31 8.74
C GLU A 249 -13.49 7.73 9.89
N PHE A 250 -14.17 7.14 10.87
CA PHE A 250 -13.51 6.44 11.98
C PHE A 250 -13.87 4.97 11.89
N ALA A 251 -12.88 4.11 11.65
CA ALA A 251 -13.10 2.68 11.63
C ALA A 251 -12.54 2.05 12.91
N THR A 252 -13.38 1.27 13.59
CA THR A 252 -12.95 0.34 14.63
C THR A 252 -12.84 -1.05 14.01
N SER A 253 -12.26 -2.00 14.76
CA SER A 253 -12.30 -3.43 14.40
C SER A 253 -13.72 -3.98 14.23
N ASP A 254 -14.73 -3.27 14.78
CA ASP A 254 -16.10 -3.74 14.90
C ASP A 254 -17.07 -3.01 13.94
N GLY A 255 -16.58 -2.05 13.13
CA GLY A 255 -17.40 -1.33 12.15
C GLY A 255 -16.89 0.08 11.79
N ILE A 256 -17.55 0.72 10.81
CA ILE A 256 -17.25 2.10 10.36
C ILE A 256 -18.27 3.06 10.95
N PHE A 257 -17.80 4.15 11.58
CA PHE A 257 -18.62 5.28 12.01
C PHE A 257 -18.34 6.47 11.08
N LEU A 258 -19.40 7.02 10.49
CA LEU A 258 -19.35 8.22 9.66
C LEU A 258 -19.72 9.43 10.50
N THR A 259 -18.94 10.52 10.40
CA THR A 259 -19.21 11.82 11.03
C THR A 259 -18.97 12.95 10.06
#